data_AF-A0A2V8KR92-F1
#
_entry.id   AF-A0A2V8KR92-F1
#
_cell.length_a   1.000
_cell.length_b   1.000
_cell.length_c   1.000
_cell.angle_alpha   90.00
_cell.angle_beta   90.00
_cell.angle_gamma   90.00
#
_symmetry.space_group_name_H-M   'P 1'
#
loop_
_entity.id
_entity.type
_entity.pdbx_description
1 polymer ?
#
loop_
_entity_poly.entity_id
_entity_poly.type
_entity_poly.pdbx_seq_one_letter_code
_entity_poly.pdbx_strand_id
1 'polypeptide(L)'
;MFTSKGFEATTTAEIAERAAVGEGTIFLYAKDKRDLLFDICMDELEETRSKAFAKIRPEMPLLEQLLVPEVVMYRQLAKNIRLERIFFEELTFCSGPQAE
;
A
#
# COMPACT_ATOMS: atom_id res chain seq x y z
N MET A 1 10.86 7.22 2.75
CA MET A 1 11.65 7.14 4.00
C MET A 1 11.68 5.72 4.55
N PHE A 2 10.55 5.02 4.63
CA PHE A 2 10.52 3.61 5.07
C PHE A 2 11.52 2.70 4.34
N THR A 3 11.63 2.81 3.02
CA THR A 3 12.57 1.98 2.24
C THR A 3 14.04 2.40 2.35
N SER A 4 14.34 3.63 2.78
CA SER A 4 15.71 4.16 2.83
C SER A 4 16.30 4.14 4.24
N LYS A 5 15.49 4.48 5.25
CA LYS A 5 15.89 4.52 6.67
C LYS A 5 15.43 3.28 7.44
N GLY A 6 14.48 2.51 6.91
CA GLY A 6 13.80 1.43 7.60
C GLY A 6 12.51 1.91 8.28
N PHE A 7 11.52 1.03 8.39
CA PHE A 7 10.24 1.35 9.00
C PHE A 7 10.41 1.75 10.47
N GLU A 8 11.04 0.88 11.27
CA GLU A 8 11.25 1.11 12.71
C GLU A 8 11.98 2.42 13.01
N ALA A 9 13.06 2.71 12.29
CA ALA A 9 13.88 3.89 12.52
C ALA A 9 13.26 5.20 11.97
N THR A 10 12.19 5.14 11.17
CA THR A 10 11.49 6.33 10.67
C THR A 10 10.39 6.74 11.65
N THR A 11 10.31 8.02 12.00
CA THR A 11 9.23 8.57 12.84
C THR A 11 8.24 9.42 12.02
N THR A 12 7.03 9.63 12.55
CA THR A 12 6.02 10.53 11.96
C THR A 12 6.50 11.98 11.93
N ALA A 13 7.22 12.43 12.96
CA ALA A 13 7.85 13.74 13.01
C ALA A 13 8.84 13.96 11.85
N GLU A 14 9.71 12.98 11.57
CA GLU A 14 10.67 13.07 10.47
C GLU A 14 10.00 13.06 9.10
N ILE A 15 8.89 12.32 8.96
CA ILE A 15 8.07 12.34 7.74
C ILE A 15 7.45 13.72 7.55
N ALA A 16 6.87 14.29 8.60
CA ALA A 16 6.25 15.62 8.57
C ALA A 16 7.27 16.72 8.23
N GLU A 17 8.45 16.69 8.88
CA GLU A 17 9.56 17.59 8.59
C GLU A 17 9.98 17.50 7.12
N ARG A 18 10.19 16.28 6.61
CA ARG A 18 10.56 16.08 5.20
C ARG A 18 9.48 16.54 4.23
N ALA A 19 8.21 16.42 4.60
CA ALA A 19 7.07 16.86 3.81
C ALA A 19 6.76 18.37 3.97
N ALA A 20 7.51 19.08 4.83
CA ALA A 20 7.27 20.49 5.17
C ALA A 20 5.85 20.77 5.69
N VAL A 21 5.30 19.85 6.48
CA VAL A 21 4.00 19.97 7.15
C VAL A 21 4.16 19.84 8.66
N GLY A 22 3.17 20.29 9.42
CA GLY A 22 3.13 20.04 10.86
C GLY A 22 2.90 18.55 11.15
N GLU A 23 3.50 18.01 12.22
CA GLU A 23 3.29 16.60 12.58
C GLU A 23 1.79 16.28 12.85
N GLY A 24 1.06 17.24 13.43
CA GLY A 24 -0.39 17.12 13.61
C GLY A 24 -1.16 16.94 12.31
N THR A 25 -0.63 17.38 11.16
CA THR A 25 -1.25 17.15 9.84
C THR A 25 -1.21 15.69 9.44
N ILE A 26 -0.14 14.94 9.78
CA ILE A 26 -0.09 13.49 9.52
C ILE A 26 -1.22 12.78 10.27
N PHE A 27 -1.44 13.17 11.54
CA PHE A 27 -2.46 12.58 12.40
C PHE A 27 -3.91 12.95 12.03
N LEU A 28 -4.12 13.87 11.08
CA LEU A 28 -5.45 14.08 10.48
C LEU A 28 -5.86 12.95 9.53
N TYR A 29 -4.87 12.23 8.98
CA TYR A 29 -5.09 11.20 7.97
C TYR A 29 -4.81 9.80 8.51
N ALA A 30 -3.78 9.64 9.32
CA ALA A 30 -3.36 8.34 9.84
C ALA A 30 -3.25 8.36 11.37
N LYS A 31 -3.80 7.34 12.04
CA LYS A 31 -3.75 7.22 13.51
C LYS A 31 -2.34 7.00 14.03
N ASP A 32 -1.54 6.24 13.28
CA ASP A 32 -0.15 5.94 13.59
C ASP A 32 0.68 5.68 12.32
N LYS A 33 1.95 5.34 12.51
CA LYS A 33 2.90 5.07 11.41
C LYS A 33 2.51 3.85 10.56
N ARG A 34 1.85 2.84 11.14
CA ARG A 34 1.38 1.65 10.40
C ARG A 34 0.16 1.99 9.56
N ASP A 35 -0.78 2.74 10.12
CA ASP A 35 -1.95 3.26 9.42
C ASP A 35 -1.51 4.09 8.19
N LEU A 36 -0.50 4.97 8.38
CA LEU A 36 0.08 5.73 7.27
C LEU A 36 0.71 4.84 6.19
N LEU A 37 1.45 3.79 6.58
CA LEU A 37 2.02 2.83 5.64
C LEU A 37 0.91 2.06 4.89
N PHE A 38 -0.16 1.70 5.59
CA PHE A 38 -1.29 0.98 5.04
C PHE A 38 -2.00 1.83 3.98
N ASP A 39 -2.34 3.08 4.30
CA ASP A 39 -3.02 3.99 3.37
C ASP A 39 -2.20 4.21 2.09
N ILE A 40 -0.88 4.43 2.24
CA ILE A 40 0.04 4.59 1.09
C ILE A 40 -0.02 3.37 0.16
N CYS A 41 -0.06 2.15 0.70
CA CYS A 41 -0.04 0.94 -0.11
C CYS A 41 -1.42 0.59 -0.66
N MET A 42 -2.49 0.81 0.12
CA MET A 42 -3.85 0.45 -0.27
C MET A 42 -4.41 1.31 -1.39
N ASP A 43 -4.16 2.62 -1.37
CA ASP A 43 -4.61 3.52 -2.44
C ASP A 43 -4.06 3.07 -3.81
N GLU A 44 -2.77 2.71 -3.85
CA GLU A 44 -2.13 2.20 -5.07
C GLU A 44 -2.66 0.82 -5.49
N LEU A 45 -2.90 -0.07 -4.52
CA LEU A 45 -3.43 -1.40 -4.76
C LEU A 45 -4.87 -1.35 -5.29
N GLU A 46 -5.73 -0.49 -4.73
CA GLU A 46 -7.12 -0.34 -5.14
C GLU A 46 -7.23 0.24 -6.56
N GLU A 47 -6.44 1.27 -6.88
CA GLU A 47 -6.41 1.83 -8.22
C GLU A 47 -5.94 0.77 -9.25
N THR A 48 -4.90 0.02 -8.90
CA THR A 48 -4.37 -1.07 -9.74
C THR A 48 -5.41 -2.17 -9.94
N ARG A 49 -6.06 -2.60 -8.86
CA ARG A 49 -7.14 -3.60 -8.87
C ARG A 49 -8.25 -3.15 -9.80
N SER A 50 -8.77 -1.93 -9.63
CA SER A 50 -9.84 -1.39 -10.48
C SER A 50 -9.48 -1.44 -11.97
N LYS A 51 -8.27 -0.96 -12.33
CA LYS A 51 -7.75 -1.01 -13.72
C LYS A 51 -7.55 -2.43 -14.23
N ALA A 52 -7.23 -3.38 -13.35
CA ALA A 52 -6.99 -4.77 -13.72
C ALA A 52 -8.32 -5.49 -13.99
N PHE A 53 -9.32 -5.32 -13.12
CA PHE A 53 -10.65 -5.91 -13.26
C PHE A 53 -11.43 -5.30 -14.43
N ALA A 54 -11.22 -4.02 -14.75
CA ALA A 54 -11.80 -3.38 -15.94
C ALA A 54 -11.36 -4.02 -17.28
N LYS A 55 -10.34 -4.87 -17.28
CA LYS A 55 -9.87 -5.60 -18.47
C LYS A 55 -10.55 -6.96 -18.66
N ILE A 56 -11.28 -7.44 -17.65
CA ILE A 56 -11.97 -8.73 -17.71
C ILE A 56 -13.20 -8.60 -18.62
N ARG A 57 -13.31 -9.52 -19.57
CA ARG A 57 -14.49 -9.63 -20.45
C ARG A 57 -15.16 -10.99 -20.23
N PRO A 58 -16.49 -11.08 -20.15
CA PRO A 58 -17.20 -12.33 -19.87
C PRO A 58 -16.89 -13.46 -20.85
N GLU A 59 -16.51 -13.12 -22.08
CA GLU A 59 -16.22 -14.07 -23.16
C GLU A 59 -14.82 -14.69 -23.03
N MET A 60 -13.98 -14.18 -22.13
CA MET A 60 -12.64 -14.74 -21.88
C MET A 60 -12.73 -16.10 -21.19
N PRO A 61 -11.80 -17.03 -21.43
CA PRO A 61 -11.68 -18.25 -20.64
C PRO A 61 -11.55 -17.92 -19.14
N LEU A 62 -12.23 -18.69 -18.28
CA LEU A 62 -12.22 -18.44 -16.82
C LEU A 62 -10.80 -18.29 -16.25
N LEU A 63 -9.87 -19.13 -16.71
CA LEU A 63 -8.47 -19.05 -16.27
C LEU A 63 -7.83 -17.69 -16.61
N GLU A 64 -8.14 -17.11 -17.76
CA GLU A 64 -7.63 -15.77 -18.12
C GLU A 64 -8.29 -14.67 -17.31
N GLN A 65 -9.59 -14.80 -17.01
CA GLN A 65 -10.29 -13.87 -16.13
C GLN A 65 -9.64 -13.82 -14.74
N LEU A 66 -9.10 -14.94 -14.25
CA LEU A 66 -8.37 -15.03 -12.98
C LEU A 66 -6.91 -14.56 -13.10
N LEU A 67 -6.18 -14.97 -14.14
CA LEU A 67 -4.75 -14.70 -14.25
C LEU A 67 -4.42 -13.25 -14.62
N VAL A 68 -5.23 -12.61 -15.48
CA VAL A 68 -4.92 -11.26 -15.97
C VAL A 68 -4.88 -10.24 -14.82
N PRO A 69 -5.84 -10.20 -13.89
CA PRO A 69 -5.76 -9.33 -12.73
C PRO A 69 -4.53 -9.59 -11.87
N GLU A 70 -4.26 -10.86 -11.55
CA GLU A 70 -3.14 -11.26 -10.69
C GLU A 70 -1.79 -10.84 -11.27
N VAL A 71 -1.57 -11.04 -12.58
CA VAL A 71 -0.34 -10.61 -13.25
C VAL A 71 -0.16 -9.10 -13.18
N VAL A 72 -1.25 -8.33 -13.28
CA VAL A 72 -1.20 -6.86 -13.13
C VAL A 72 -0.85 -6.48 -11.69
N MET A 73 -1.44 -7.14 -10.70
CA MET A 73 -1.13 -6.93 -9.28
C MET A 73 0.34 -7.22 -8.97
N TYR A 74 0.86 -8.38 -9.36
CA TYR A 74 2.27 -8.72 -9.14
C TYR A 74 3.23 -7.76 -9.84
N ARG A 75 2.89 -7.25 -11.02
CA ARG A 75 3.69 -6.23 -11.70
C ARG A 75 3.70 -4.91 -10.92
N GLN A 76 2.60 -4.54 -10.28
CA GLN A 76 2.54 -3.36 -9.42
C GLN A 76 3.43 -3.55 -8.19
N LEU A 77 3.29 -4.68 -7.48
CA LEU A 77 4.12 -5.01 -6.31
C LEU A 77 5.62 -4.96 -6.64
N ALA A 78 6.00 -5.46 -7.83
CA ALA A 78 7.38 -5.46 -8.28
C ALA A 78 7.99 -4.06 -8.49
N LYS A 79 7.18 -3.00 -8.67
CA LYS A 79 7.68 -1.62 -8.83
C LYS A 79 8.43 -1.13 -7.59
N ASN A 80 8.03 -1.58 -6.41
CA ASN A 80 8.70 -1.22 -5.16
C ASN A 80 8.68 -2.36 -4.15
N ILE A 81 9.32 -3.46 -4.52
CA ILE A 81 9.35 -4.69 -3.69
C ILE A 81 9.86 -4.46 -2.26
N ARG A 82 10.71 -3.45 -2.04
CA ARG A 82 11.18 -3.10 -0.69
C ARG A 82 10.08 -2.50 0.17
N LEU A 83 9.24 -1.63 -0.40
CA LEU A 83 8.10 -1.06 0.31
C LEU A 83 7.05 -2.13 0.56
N GLU A 84 6.75 -2.94 -0.46
CA GLU A 84 5.79 -4.04 -0.35
C GLU A 84 6.19 -5.05 0.73
N ARG A 85 7.48 -5.40 0.80
CA ARG A 85 7.95 -6.30 1.86
C ARG A 85 7.70 -5.73 3.25
N ILE A 86 7.98 -4.44 3.46
CA ILE A 86 7.70 -3.77 4.73
C ILE A 86 6.19 -3.76 5.00
N PHE A 87 5.39 -3.45 3.98
CA PHE A 87 3.93 -3.48 4.10
C PHE A 87 3.41 -4.83 4.56
N PHE A 88 3.82 -5.93 3.91
CA PHE A 88 3.42 -7.29 4.31
C PHE A 88 3.97 -7.72 5.68
N GLU A 89 5.17 -7.27 6.05
CA GLU A 89 5.74 -7.51 7.40
C GLU A 89 4.86 -6.84 8.48
N GLU A 90 4.49 -5.57 8.26
CA GLU A 90 3.69 -4.79 9.22
C GLU A 90 2.20 -5.12 9.20
N LEU A 91 1.67 -5.68 8.11
CA LEU A 91 0.25 -6.04 7.96
C LEU A 91 -0.22 -6.98 9.09
N THR A 92 0.67 -7.85 9.56
CA THR A 92 0.38 -8.78 10.67
C THR A 92 0.16 -8.09 12.03
N PHE A 93 0.60 -6.83 12.15
CA PHE A 93 0.48 -6.00 13.35
C PHE A 93 -0.53 -4.85 13.19
N CYS A 94 -1.10 -4.67 12.00
CA CYS A 94 -2.21 -3.74 11.79
C CYS A 94 -3.40 -4.15 12.66
N SER A 95 -3.92 -3.20 13.44
CA SER A 95 -5.07 -3.39 14.30
C SER A 95 -6.03 -2.21 14.13
N GLY A 96 -7.30 -2.48 13.82
CA GLY A 96 -8.31 -1.45 13.50
C GLY A 96 -9.25 -1.85 12.36
N PRO A 97 -10.12 -0.95 11.88
CA PRO A 97 -11.05 -1.20 10.76
C PRO A 97 -10.36 -1.69 9.47
N GLN A 98 -9.07 -1.42 9.33
CA GLN A 98 -8.23 -1.83 8.22
C GLN A 98 -7.76 -3.30 8.31
N ALA A 99 -8.00 -3.97 9.46
CA ALA A 99 -7.70 -5.38 9.71
C ALA A 99 -8.96 -6.28 9.71
N GLU A 100 -10.15 -5.69 9.50
CA GLU A 100 -11.45 -6.37 9.31
C GLU A 100 -11.89 -6.31 7.85
#